data_AF-V3ZUE2-F1
#
_entry.id   AF-V3ZUE2-F1
#
_cell.length_a   1.000
_cell.length_b   1.000
_cell.length_c   1.000
_cell.angle_alpha   90.00
_cell.angle_beta   90.00
_cell.angle_gamma   90.00
#
_symmetry.space_group_name_H-M   'P 1'
#
loop_
_entity.id
_entity.type
_entity.pdbx_description
1 polymer ?
#
loop_
_entity_poly.entity_id
_entity_poly.type
_entity_poly.pdbx_seq_one_letter_code
_entity_poly.pdbx_strand_id
1 'polypeptide(L)'
;MATSSEKVPLASLDDFPLGGCTDERRIVQKYTETTFSQENPPDTRRQEGQETNEDELIELTISGRQVYLRKYRLIACTLKYTLFLFNYIFLIMGILITACGSWILNERTKLAREISEFMLNPAVIISVFGIILVFITLFGCIGTIRENILLIKTLHYSLTVVLFIELILSVIVVVFYQTPKLRHYLHSAPEEVFKNAIKLYHDDEHLEEWLDLIQMELKCCGFSLDNNGYKDWKLNMYHNCTESNPSNLKCSAPMSCCIIEKGDFINRMCGFGVLDKPRSEVMNRIYTEGCMKQVNSFIQSCNTAIALSSIGIIISQIHQHNHHYWKNLR
;
A
#
# COMPACT_ATOMS: atom_id res chain seq x y z
N MET A 1 -63.34 -8.85 25.48
CA MET A 1 -62.54 -8.65 26.70
C MET A 1 -61.24 -9.39 26.46
N ALA A 2 -60.12 -8.65 26.33
CA ALA A 2 -58.74 -9.12 26.20
C ALA A 2 -58.42 -9.95 24.92
N THR A 3 -57.25 -9.94 24.30
CA THR A 3 -55.90 -9.47 24.70
C THR A 3 -55.17 -8.85 23.50
N SER A 4 -54.41 -7.80 23.81
CA SER A 4 -53.48 -7.09 22.93
C SER A 4 -52.29 -7.98 22.59
N SER A 5 -52.04 -8.20 21.30
CA SER A 5 -50.78 -8.75 20.79
C SER A 5 -49.68 -7.70 20.98
N GLU A 6 -48.98 -7.76 22.11
CA GLU A 6 -47.82 -6.92 22.37
C GLU A 6 -46.65 -7.39 21.49
N LYS A 7 -46.41 -6.66 20.40
CA LYS A 7 -45.23 -6.84 19.55
C LYS A 7 -44.00 -6.52 20.39
N VAL A 8 -43.21 -7.55 20.69
CA VAL A 8 -41.86 -7.41 21.22
C VAL A 8 -41.05 -6.50 20.28
N PRO A 9 -40.41 -5.42 20.76
CA PRO A 9 -39.67 -4.52 19.89
C PRO A 9 -38.46 -5.25 19.28
N LEU A 10 -38.34 -5.14 17.96
CA LEU A 10 -37.16 -5.53 17.21
C LEU A 10 -36.01 -4.60 17.63
N ALA A 11 -35.14 -5.03 18.55
CA ALA A 11 -33.89 -4.30 18.82
C ALA A 11 -33.10 -4.23 17.51
N SER A 12 -32.89 -3.01 17.01
CA SER A 12 -32.13 -2.74 15.81
C SER A 12 -30.67 -3.14 16.04
N LEU A 13 -29.99 -3.56 14.97
CA LEU A 13 -28.58 -3.97 15.01
C LEU A 13 -27.62 -2.85 15.45
N ASP A 14 -28.14 -1.66 15.73
CA ASP A 14 -27.41 -0.43 16.06
C ASP A 14 -27.38 -0.16 17.59
N ASP A 15 -28.12 -0.94 18.39
CA ASP A 15 -28.13 -0.83 19.87
C ASP A 15 -26.97 -1.58 20.57
N PHE A 16 -26.11 -2.26 19.81
CA PHE A 16 -24.94 -2.89 20.40
C PHE A 16 -23.80 -1.87 20.46
N PRO A 17 -23.43 -1.37 21.67
CA PRO A 17 -22.15 -0.70 21.80
C PRO A 17 -21.08 -1.68 21.32
N LEU A 18 -20.08 -1.16 20.60
CA LEU A 18 -18.81 -1.84 20.34
C LEU A 18 -18.08 -2.07 21.67
N GLY A 19 -18.72 -2.68 22.67
CA GLY A 19 -18.15 -3.01 23.97
C GLY A 19 -17.14 -4.12 23.77
N GLY A 20 -15.90 -3.84 24.16
CA GLY A 20 -14.74 -4.66 23.87
C GLY A 20 -14.88 -6.15 24.16
N CYS A 21 -14.09 -6.93 23.40
CA CYS A 21 -13.89 -8.37 23.55
C CYS A 21 -13.30 -8.78 24.92
N THR A 22 -13.23 -7.88 25.91
CA THR A 22 -12.63 -8.09 27.24
C THR A 22 -13.64 -8.30 28.37
N ASP A 23 -14.96 -8.13 28.15
CA ASP A 23 -15.97 -8.38 29.19
C ASP A 23 -16.84 -9.61 28.86
N GLU A 24 -16.17 -10.74 28.59
CA GLU A 24 -16.80 -12.04 28.29
C GLU A 24 -17.66 -12.58 29.45
N ARG A 25 -17.38 -12.20 30.70
CA ARG A 25 -18.06 -12.78 31.88
C ARG A 25 -19.29 -12.00 32.33
N ARG A 26 -19.27 -10.66 32.36
CA ARG A 26 -20.42 -9.92 32.91
C ARG A 26 -21.64 -9.93 32.02
N ILE A 27 -21.47 -9.93 30.69
CA ILE A 27 -22.62 -9.82 29.78
C ILE A 27 -23.34 -11.16 29.62
N VAL A 28 -22.60 -12.27 29.51
CA VAL A 28 -23.20 -13.62 29.48
C VAL A 28 -23.91 -13.89 30.80
N GLN A 29 -23.30 -13.55 31.93
CA GLN A 29 -23.92 -13.73 33.24
C GLN A 29 -25.18 -12.88 33.43
N LYS A 30 -25.15 -11.61 33.00
CA LYS A 30 -26.33 -10.72 33.07
C LYS A 30 -27.46 -11.17 32.15
N TYR A 31 -27.15 -11.75 30.98
CA TYR A 31 -28.16 -12.30 30.08
C TYR A 31 -28.72 -13.64 30.58
N THR A 32 -27.90 -14.50 31.18
CA THR A 32 -28.37 -15.77 31.77
C THR A 32 -29.26 -15.47 32.98
N GLU A 33 -28.91 -14.46 33.79
CA GLU A 33 -29.73 -13.98 34.91
C GLU A 33 -31.06 -13.33 34.45
N THR A 34 -31.08 -12.63 33.31
CA THR A 34 -32.30 -11.99 32.80
C THR A 34 -33.26 -13.03 32.17
N THR A 35 -32.73 -14.05 31.49
CA THR A 35 -33.54 -15.16 30.95
C THR A 35 -34.07 -16.06 32.07
N PHE A 36 -33.28 -16.33 33.11
CA PHE A 36 -33.72 -17.15 34.25
C PHE A 36 -34.71 -16.42 35.17
N SER A 37 -34.69 -15.08 35.22
CA SER A 37 -35.64 -14.30 36.04
C SER A 37 -37.03 -14.15 35.40
N GLN A 38 -37.21 -14.49 34.11
CA GLN A 38 -38.51 -14.48 33.43
C GLN A 38 -39.26 -15.82 33.52
N GLU A 39 -38.64 -16.88 34.03
CA GLU A 39 -39.29 -18.16 34.31
C GLU A 39 -39.52 -18.34 35.83
N ASN A 40 -40.68 -17.91 36.34
CA ASN A 40 -41.22 -18.39 37.61
C ASN A 40 -42.24 -19.53 37.33
N PRO A 41 -42.21 -20.69 38.01
CA PRO A 41 -43.19 -21.78 37.81
C PRO A 41 -44.34 -21.71 38.85
N PRO A 42 -45.41 -22.51 38.73
CA PRO A 42 -46.58 -22.35 37.86
C PRO A 42 -47.90 -22.14 38.67
N ASP A 43 -49.03 -21.83 38.01
CA ASP A 43 -50.35 -22.27 38.52
C ASP A 43 -51.11 -23.05 37.43
N THR A 44 -51.43 -24.29 37.80
CA THR A 44 -51.98 -25.38 36.99
C THR A 44 -53.41 -25.11 36.47
N ARG A 45 -53.60 -25.19 35.14
CA ARG A 45 -54.77 -25.90 34.56
C ARG A 45 -54.61 -26.24 33.07
N ARG A 46 -54.34 -27.53 32.81
CA ARG A 46 -54.71 -28.37 31.65
C ARG A 46 -55.08 -27.64 30.33
N GLN A 47 -54.20 -27.73 29.33
CA GLN A 47 -54.52 -28.25 27.99
C GLN A 47 -53.30 -29.02 27.45
N GLU A 48 -53.29 -30.35 27.65
CA GLU A 48 -52.38 -31.26 26.95
C GLU A 48 -52.71 -31.23 25.45
N GLY A 49 -51.73 -30.93 24.59
CA GLY A 49 -51.81 -31.35 23.18
C GLY A 49 -51.02 -30.58 22.11
N GLN A 50 -50.50 -29.37 22.35
CA GLN A 50 -49.92 -28.58 21.24
C GLN A 50 -48.74 -27.65 21.60
N GLU A 51 -48.20 -27.72 22.81
CA GLU A 51 -47.11 -26.83 23.29
C GLU A 51 -45.70 -27.29 22.88
N THR A 52 -45.47 -28.59 22.65
CA THR A 52 -44.11 -29.11 22.39
C THR A 52 -43.46 -28.61 21.10
N ASN A 53 -44.24 -28.23 20.08
CA ASN A 53 -43.70 -27.78 18.79
C ASN A 53 -43.33 -26.28 18.77
N GLU A 54 -44.02 -25.44 19.53
CA GLU A 54 -43.72 -24.01 19.58
C GLU A 54 -42.51 -23.73 20.47
N ASP A 55 -42.40 -24.42 21.63
CA ASP A 55 -41.25 -24.30 22.52
C ASP A 55 -39.96 -24.85 21.87
N GLU A 56 -40.04 -25.96 21.14
CA GLU A 56 -38.90 -26.52 20.39
C GLU A 56 -38.49 -25.60 19.22
N LEU A 57 -39.45 -24.96 18.54
CA LEU A 57 -39.18 -23.98 17.49
C LEU A 57 -38.55 -22.69 18.04
N ILE A 58 -38.96 -22.26 19.24
CA ILE A 58 -38.37 -21.11 19.95
C ILE A 58 -36.93 -21.43 20.36
N GLU A 59 -36.67 -22.61 20.96
CA GLU A 59 -35.31 -23.03 21.29
C GLU A 59 -34.40 -23.16 20.05
N LEU A 60 -34.91 -23.74 18.96
CA LEU A 60 -34.17 -23.84 17.69
C LEU A 60 -33.85 -22.46 17.11
N THR A 61 -34.79 -21.51 17.20
CA THR A 61 -34.60 -20.13 16.73
C THR A 61 -33.60 -19.37 17.60
N ILE A 62 -33.65 -19.55 18.93
CA ILE A 62 -32.70 -18.95 19.88
C ILE A 62 -31.30 -19.55 19.67
N SER A 63 -31.19 -20.87 19.51
CA SER A 63 -29.93 -21.58 19.23
C SER A 63 -29.31 -21.13 17.90
N GLY A 64 -30.11 -21.02 16.84
CA GLY A 64 -29.66 -20.47 15.56
C GLY A 64 -29.17 -19.01 15.66
N ARG A 65 -29.88 -18.17 16.41
CA ARG A 65 -29.52 -16.76 16.65
C ARG A 65 -28.23 -16.63 17.48
N GLN A 66 -28.04 -17.46 18.49
CA GLN A 66 -26.84 -17.54 19.32
C GLN A 66 -25.60 -17.91 18.49
N VAL A 67 -25.72 -18.92 17.61
CA VAL A 67 -24.65 -19.34 16.70
C VAL A 67 -24.28 -18.21 15.71
N TYR A 68 -25.28 -17.54 15.14
CA TYR A 68 -25.05 -16.39 14.26
C TYR A 68 -24.37 -15.22 14.99
N LEU A 69 -24.85 -14.83 16.17
CA LEU A 69 -24.25 -13.76 16.97
C LEU A 69 -22.82 -14.10 17.44
N ARG A 70 -22.52 -15.37 17.72
CA ARG A 70 -21.16 -15.84 18.02
C ARG A 70 -20.24 -15.70 16.81
N LYS A 71 -20.73 -16.05 15.61
CA LYS A 71 -19.98 -15.90 14.35
C LYS A 71 -19.70 -14.43 14.03
N TYR A 72 -20.70 -13.55 14.14
CA TYR A 72 -20.51 -12.10 13.93
C TYR A 72 -19.55 -11.48 14.94
N ARG A 73 -19.61 -11.87 16.23
CA ARG A 73 -18.66 -11.40 17.26
C ARG A 73 -17.23 -11.84 16.98
N LEU A 74 -17.01 -13.09 16.57
CA LEU A 74 -15.68 -13.59 16.20
C LEU A 74 -15.10 -12.79 15.02
N ILE A 75 -15.92 -12.55 13.99
CA ILE A 75 -15.52 -11.76 12.82
C ILE A 75 -15.18 -10.33 13.24
N ALA A 76 -16.01 -9.68 14.08
CA ALA A 76 -15.78 -8.33 14.54
C ALA A 76 -14.50 -8.20 15.38
N CYS A 77 -14.24 -9.12 16.32
CA CYS A 77 -12.98 -9.14 17.08
C CYS A 77 -11.79 -9.34 16.12
N THR A 78 -11.88 -10.28 15.18
CA THR A 78 -10.81 -10.54 14.20
C THR A 78 -10.51 -9.30 13.36
N LEU A 79 -11.54 -8.63 12.84
CA LEU A 79 -11.40 -7.39 12.07
C LEU A 79 -10.78 -6.27 12.91
N LYS A 80 -11.18 -6.12 14.18
CA LYS A 80 -10.62 -5.10 15.09
C LYS A 80 -9.12 -5.30 15.30
N TYR A 81 -8.69 -6.50 15.65
CA TYR A 81 -7.26 -6.79 15.87
C TYR A 81 -6.45 -6.68 14.58
N THR A 82 -7.02 -7.12 13.46
CA THR A 82 -6.40 -7.00 12.14
C THR A 82 -6.22 -5.54 11.73
N LEU A 83 -7.27 -4.71 11.89
CA LEU A 83 -7.22 -3.28 11.61
C LEU A 83 -6.19 -2.57 12.49
N PHE A 84 -6.17 -2.86 13.79
CA PHE A 84 -5.20 -2.29 14.71
C PHE A 84 -3.77 -2.67 14.31
N LEU A 85 -3.52 -3.95 14.03
CA LEU A 85 -2.20 -4.44 13.64
C LEU A 85 -1.71 -3.76 12.36
N PHE A 86 -2.54 -3.67 11.32
CA PHE A 86 -2.17 -3.01 10.08
C PHE A 86 -1.88 -1.52 10.29
N ASN A 87 -2.74 -0.79 11.01
CA ASN A 87 -2.49 0.63 11.30
C ASN A 87 -1.20 0.82 12.12
N TYR A 88 -0.91 -0.09 13.05
CA TYR A 88 0.33 -0.03 13.84
C TYR A 88 1.57 -0.26 12.97
N ILE A 89 1.55 -1.24 12.06
CA ILE A 89 2.65 -1.47 11.12
C ILE A 89 2.87 -0.24 10.23
N PHE A 90 1.80 0.32 9.67
CA PHE A 90 1.90 1.52 8.82
C PHE A 90 2.36 2.76 9.60
N LEU A 91 2.02 2.87 10.89
CA LEU A 91 2.52 3.92 11.76
C LEU A 91 4.04 3.85 11.90
N ILE A 92 4.59 2.65 12.17
CA ILE A 92 6.04 2.44 12.26
C ILE A 92 6.71 2.75 10.91
N MET A 93 6.15 2.27 9.81
CA MET A 93 6.66 2.58 8.46
C MET A 93 6.64 4.09 8.18
N GLY A 94 5.57 4.81 8.54
CA GLY A 94 5.47 6.26 8.38
C GLY A 94 6.53 7.01 9.20
N ILE A 95 6.81 6.56 10.42
CA ILE A 95 7.89 7.14 11.26
C ILE A 95 9.25 6.91 10.60
N LEU A 96 9.52 5.70 10.12
CA LEU A 96 10.78 5.37 9.44
C LEU A 96 10.98 6.20 8.16
N ILE A 97 9.94 6.31 7.33
CA ILE A 97 9.96 7.12 6.11
C ILE A 97 10.24 8.60 6.44
N THR A 98 9.55 9.14 7.45
CA THR A 98 9.73 10.53 7.89
C THR A 98 11.14 10.76 8.42
N ALA A 99 11.68 9.82 9.20
CA ALA A 99 13.04 9.90 9.74
C ALA A 99 14.09 9.86 8.62
N CYS A 100 13.95 8.93 7.66
CA CYS A 100 14.86 8.84 6.51
C CYS A 100 14.81 10.11 5.64
N GLY A 101 13.60 10.60 5.33
CA GLY A 101 13.44 11.81 4.54
C GLY A 101 14.03 13.04 5.24
N SER A 102 13.83 13.17 6.55
CA SER A 102 14.40 14.26 7.34
C SER A 102 15.92 14.18 7.45
N TRP A 103 16.47 12.95 7.55
CA TRP A 103 17.91 12.71 7.55
C TRP A 103 18.57 13.16 6.24
N ILE A 104 18.04 12.68 5.10
CA ILE A 104 18.51 13.06 3.75
C ILE A 104 18.42 14.58 3.56
N LEU A 105 17.34 15.19 4.05
CA LEU A 105 17.16 16.63 3.92
C LEU A 105 18.22 17.42 4.71
N ASN A 106 18.55 17.00 5.92
CA ASN A 106 19.57 17.65 6.76
C ASN A 106 20.97 17.60 6.13
N GLU A 107 21.26 16.56 5.36
CA GLU A 107 22.52 16.43 4.64
C GLU A 107 22.58 17.36 3.41
N ARG A 108 21.44 17.51 2.70
CA ARG A 108 21.33 18.31 1.47
C ARG A 108 21.01 19.80 1.69
N THR A 109 20.45 20.19 2.85
CA THR A 109 20.04 21.58 3.15
C THR A 109 21.20 22.56 3.24
N LYS A 110 22.45 22.10 3.36
CA LYS A 110 23.63 22.95 3.34
C LYS A 110 23.87 23.65 1.98
N LEU A 111 23.12 23.26 0.94
CA LEU A 111 23.33 23.74 -0.44
C LEU A 111 22.12 24.48 -1.06
N ALA A 112 20.92 24.41 -0.46
CA ALA A 112 19.70 24.96 -1.07
C ALA A 112 19.55 26.47 -0.79
N ARG A 113 19.71 27.29 -1.83
CA ARG A 113 19.58 28.77 -1.76
C ARG A 113 18.20 29.31 -2.15
N GLU A 114 17.32 28.49 -2.75
CA GLU A 114 15.99 28.91 -3.21
C GLU A 114 14.85 28.02 -2.66
N ILE A 115 13.73 28.67 -2.28
CA ILE A 115 12.56 28.01 -1.65
C ILE A 115 11.77 27.15 -2.66
N SER A 116 11.78 27.51 -3.95
CA SER A 116 11.10 26.80 -5.03
C SER A 116 11.72 25.42 -5.32
N GLU A 117 13.05 25.35 -5.34
CA GLU A 117 13.80 24.10 -5.54
C GLU A 117 13.69 23.17 -4.32
N PHE A 118 13.53 23.74 -3.13
CA PHE A 118 13.36 22.99 -1.88
C PHE A 118 12.07 22.17 -1.87
N MET A 119 10.94 22.72 -2.32
CA MET A 119 9.64 22.02 -2.28
C MET A 119 9.51 20.90 -3.33
N LEU A 120 10.27 20.98 -4.42
CA LEU A 120 10.32 19.95 -5.45
C LEU A 120 11.36 18.86 -5.17
N ASN A 121 12.09 18.98 -4.05
CA ASN A 121 13.06 17.97 -3.66
C ASN A 121 12.34 16.66 -3.27
N PRO A 122 12.69 15.51 -3.89
CA PRO A 122 12.05 14.23 -3.60
C PRO A 122 12.14 13.85 -2.11
N ALA A 123 13.19 14.24 -1.39
CA ALA A 123 13.31 13.99 0.05
C ALA A 123 12.25 14.75 0.87
N VAL A 124 11.89 15.97 0.46
CA VAL A 124 10.83 16.76 1.12
C VAL A 124 9.46 16.13 0.87
N ILE A 125 9.18 15.71 -0.37
CA ILE A 125 7.92 15.05 -0.75
C ILE A 125 7.74 13.76 0.08
N ILE A 126 8.78 12.92 0.15
CA ILE A 126 8.76 11.67 0.93
C ILE A 126 8.54 11.96 2.42
N SER A 127 9.19 13.00 2.96
CA SER A 127 9.01 13.40 4.36
C SER A 127 7.58 13.84 4.67
N VAL A 128 6.99 14.70 3.83
CA VAL A 128 5.61 15.18 4.00
C VAL A 128 4.61 14.03 3.91
N PHE A 129 4.80 13.13 2.93
CA PHE A 129 3.98 11.93 2.80
C PHE A 129 4.05 11.05 4.05
N GLY A 130 5.27 10.81 4.57
CA GLY A 130 5.49 10.08 5.81
C GLY A 130 4.75 10.68 7.01
N ILE A 131 4.80 12.00 7.16
CA ILE A 131 4.10 12.73 8.24
C ILE A 131 2.58 12.53 8.14
N ILE A 132 2.01 12.69 6.94
CA ILE A 132 0.57 12.48 6.71
C ILE A 132 0.18 11.04 7.07
N LEU A 133 0.98 10.05 6.65
CA LEU A 133 0.75 8.64 6.94
C LEU A 133 0.77 8.37 8.45
N VAL A 134 1.71 8.95 9.19
CA VAL A 134 1.78 8.85 10.67
C VAL A 134 0.51 9.39 11.31
N PHE A 135 0.00 10.55 10.90
CA PHE A 135 -1.23 11.10 11.48
C PHE A 135 -2.45 10.22 11.18
N ILE A 136 -2.64 9.79 9.94
CA ILE A 136 -3.78 8.94 9.54
C ILE A 136 -3.77 7.63 10.35
N THR A 137 -2.62 6.97 10.44
CA THR A 137 -2.46 5.68 11.12
C THR A 137 -2.53 5.81 12.64
N LEU A 138 -2.05 6.91 13.22
CA LEU A 138 -2.21 7.22 14.64
C LEU A 138 -3.69 7.38 15.00
N PHE A 139 -4.46 8.15 14.22
CA PHE A 139 -5.91 8.27 14.43
C PHE A 139 -6.62 6.94 14.22
N GLY A 140 -6.17 6.10 13.28
CA GLY A 140 -6.67 4.75 13.10
C GLY A 140 -6.44 3.84 14.31
N CYS A 141 -5.22 3.86 14.88
CA CYS A 141 -4.89 3.13 16.10
C CYS A 141 -5.74 3.60 17.30
N ILE A 142 -5.80 4.91 17.53
CA ILE A 142 -6.59 5.50 18.63
C ILE A 142 -8.08 5.20 18.44
N GLY A 143 -8.61 5.33 17.22
CA GLY A 143 -10.01 5.03 16.92
C GLY A 143 -10.37 3.58 17.20
N THR A 144 -9.47 2.65 16.88
CA THR A 144 -9.67 1.21 17.12
C THR A 144 -9.57 0.85 18.61
N ILE A 145 -8.61 1.43 19.35
CA ILE A 145 -8.45 1.18 20.80
C ILE A 145 -9.60 1.80 21.59
N ARG A 146 -9.96 3.06 21.28
CA ARG A 146 -10.99 3.83 22.01
C ARG A 146 -12.41 3.48 21.56
N GLU A 147 -12.56 2.59 20.58
CA GLU A 147 -13.85 2.19 20.01
C GLU A 147 -14.68 3.41 19.56
N ASN A 148 -14.00 4.47 19.13
CA ASN A 148 -14.63 5.72 18.74
C ASN A 148 -15.02 5.66 17.27
N ILE A 149 -16.33 5.50 17.02
CA ILE A 149 -16.92 5.39 15.69
C ILE A 149 -16.56 6.60 14.81
N LEU A 150 -16.46 7.81 15.37
CA LEU A 150 -16.11 9.01 14.60
C LEU A 150 -14.69 8.90 14.03
N LEU A 151 -13.71 8.46 14.84
CA LEU A 151 -12.32 8.29 14.41
C LEU A 151 -12.18 7.19 13.35
N ILE A 152 -12.91 6.08 13.51
CA ILE A 152 -12.94 5.00 12.52
C ILE A 152 -13.59 5.47 11.22
N LYS A 153 -14.66 6.28 11.29
CA LYS A 153 -15.27 6.92 10.12
C LYS A 153 -14.29 7.85 9.41
N THR A 154 -13.55 8.69 10.15
CA THR A 154 -12.53 9.57 9.57
C THR A 154 -11.43 8.77 8.85
N LEU A 155 -10.98 7.65 9.41
CA LEU A 155 -10.03 6.74 8.75
C LEU A 155 -10.62 6.18 7.45
N HIS A 156 -11.88 5.76 7.46
CA HIS A 156 -12.54 5.25 6.25
C HIS A 156 -12.67 6.34 5.18
N TYR A 157 -13.05 7.56 5.56
CA TYR A 157 -13.13 8.69 4.62
C TYR A 157 -11.75 9.09 4.06
N SER A 158 -10.70 9.10 4.90
CA SER A 158 -9.34 9.43 4.42
C SER A 158 -8.82 8.38 3.44
N LEU A 159 -9.00 7.08 3.72
CA LEU A 159 -8.65 6.00 2.79
C LEU A 159 -9.43 6.09 1.48
N THR A 160 -10.71 6.47 1.56
CA THR A 160 -11.55 6.69 0.37
C THR A 160 -11.01 7.84 -0.50
N VAL A 161 -10.62 8.96 0.12
CA VAL A 161 -10.02 10.10 -0.60
C VAL A 161 -8.69 9.71 -1.25
N VAL A 162 -7.82 8.99 -0.53
CA VAL A 162 -6.56 8.48 -1.08
C VAL A 162 -6.82 7.58 -2.29
N LEU A 163 -7.79 6.68 -2.20
CA LEU A 163 -8.17 5.81 -3.32
C LEU A 163 -8.65 6.61 -4.54
N PHE A 164 -9.44 7.67 -4.37
CA PHE A 164 -9.84 8.52 -5.48
C PHE A 164 -8.66 9.25 -6.12
N ILE A 165 -7.71 9.73 -5.30
CA ILE A 165 -6.49 10.35 -5.81
C ILE A 165 -5.67 9.32 -6.60
N GLU A 166 -5.46 8.12 -6.06
CA GLU A 166 -4.75 7.03 -6.74
C GLU A 166 -5.44 6.64 -8.06
N LEU A 167 -6.77 6.59 -8.08
CA LEU A 167 -7.54 6.32 -9.30
C LEU A 167 -7.32 7.42 -10.36
N ILE A 168 -7.40 8.68 -9.97
CA ILE A 168 -7.17 9.82 -10.88
C ILE A 168 -5.75 9.77 -11.43
N LEU A 169 -4.75 9.58 -10.57
CA LEU A 169 -3.35 9.45 -10.97
C LEU A 169 -3.14 8.26 -11.92
N SER A 170 -3.73 7.10 -11.61
CA SER A 170 -3.66 5.92 -12.48
C SER A 170 -4.26 6.19 -13.86
N VAL A 171 -5.42 6.82 -13.94
CA VAL A 171 -6.05 7.20 -15.23
C VAL A 171 -5.16 8.17 -16.00
N ILE A 172 -4.60 9.19 -15.33
CA ILE A 172 -3.66 10.14 -15.95
C ILE A 172 -2.47 9.39 -16.54
N VAL A 173 -1.83 8.51 -15.77
CA VAL A 173 -0.68 7.71 -16.25
C VAL A 173 -1.05 6.89 -17.47
N VAL A 174 -2.19 6.19 -17.45
CA VAL A 174 -2.65 5.38 -18.59
C VAL A 174 -2.91 6.24 -19.83
N VAL A 175 -3.59 7.37 -19.69
CA VAL A 175 -3.91 8.28 -20.80
C VAL A 175 -2.63 8.84 -21.43
N PHE A 176 -1.70 9.30 -20.60
CA PHE A 176 -0.42 9.82 -21.09
C PHE A 176 0.42 8.72 -21.74
N TYR A 177 0.34 7.48 -21.23
CA TYR A 177 1.06 6.35 -21.80
C TYR A 177 0.54 5.91 -23.17
N GLN A 178 -0.79 5.92 -23.34
CA GLN A 178 -1.48 5.53 -24.56
C GLN A 178 -1.42 6.62 -25.64
N THR A 179 -1.30 7.87 -25.23
CA THR A 179 -1.20 9.02 -26.15
C THR A 179 0.25 9.24 -26.56
N PRO A 180 0.66 8.95 -27.81
CA PRO A 180 2.07 9.05 -28.22
C PRO A 180 2.65 10.47 -28.09
N LYS A 181 1.80 11.49 -28.23
CA LYS A 181 2.17 12.90 -28.05
C LYS A 181 2.38 13.33 -26.58
N LEU A 182 1.91 12.55 -25.62
CA LEU A 182 2.05 12.85 -24.18
C LEU A 182 3.04 11.91 -23.49
N ARG A 183 3.33 10.77 -24.12
CA ARG A 183 4.27 9.77 -23.62
C ARG A 183 5.65 10.38 -23.33
N HIS A 184 6.13 11.35 -24.13
CA HIS A 184 7.45 11.96 -23.88
C HIS A 184 7.50 12.71 -22.54
N TYR A 185 6.41 13.30 -22.06
CA TYR A 185 6.38 13.97 -20.75
C TYR A 185 6.51 12.99 -19.58
N LEU A 186 5.99 11.77 -19.72
CA LEU A 186 6.16 10.72 -18.71
C LEU A 186 7.61 10.23 -18.64
N HIS A 187 8.33 10.24 -19.77
CA HIS A 187 9.71 9.77 -19.82
C HIS A 187 10.73 10.87 -19.55
N SER A 188 10.45 12.13 -19.90
CA SER A 188 11.41 13.23 -19.81
C SER A 188 11.79 13.60 -18.38
N ALA A 189 10.83 13.55 -17.44
CA ALA A 189 11.12 13.91 -16.05
C ALA A 189 12.02 12.86 -15.36
N PRO A 190 11.73 11.54 -15.42
CA PRO A 190 12.65 10.52 -14.93
C PRO A 190 14.01 10.57 -15.66
N GLU A 191 13.99 10.76 -16.98
CA GLU A 191 15.20 10.78 -17.80
C GLU A 191 16.20 11.86 -17.33
N GLU A 192 15.75 13.09 -17.08
CA GLU A 192 16.65 14.16 -16.60
C GLU A 192 17.19 13.89 -15.18
N VAL A 193 16.37 13.30 -14.29
CA VAL A 193 16.83 12.90 -12.94
C VAL A 193 17.92 11.84 -13.02
N PHE A 194 17.69 10.77 -13.78
CA PHE A 194 18.67 9.68 -13.94
C PHE A 194 19.92 10.11 -14.71
N LYS A 195 19.77 10.99 -15.71
CA LYS A 195 20.89 11.57 -16.44
C LYS A 195 21.80 12.39 -15.54
N ASN A 196 21.22 13.16 -14.62
CA ASN A 196 22.00 13.87 -13.60
C ASN A 196 22.61 12.90 -12.58
N ALA A 197 21.93 11.81 -12.25
CA ALA A 197 22.48 10.74 -11.40
C ALA A 197 23.75 10.11 -12.03
N ILE A 198 23.75 9.79 -13.32
CA ILE A 198 24.94 9.24 -13.99
C ILE A 198 26.10 10.25 -13.99
N LYS A 199 25.84 11.55 -14.18
CA LYS A 199 26.90 12.57 -14.14
C LYS A 199 27.57 12.66 -12.78
N LEU A 200 26.77 12.57 -11.70
CA LEU A 200 27.19 12.69 -10.31
C LEU A 200 27.60 11.35 -9.68
N TYR A 201 27.67 10.27 -10.46
CA TYR A 201 27.83 8.90 -9.96
C TYR A 201 28.98 8.73 -8.96
N HIS A 202 30.14 9.35 -9.20
CA HIS A 202 31.30 9.29 -8.29
C HIS A 202 31.42 10.49 -7.34
N ASP A 203 30.51 11.46 -7.43
CA ASP A 203 30.53 12.65 -6.58
C ASP A 203 29.80 12.39 -5.24
N ASP A 204 29.03 11.28 -5.16
CA ASP A 204 28.21 10.91 -4.01
C ASP A 204 28.17 9.38 -3.84
N GLU A 205 28.77 8.89 -2.75
CA GLU A 205 28.86 7.45 -2.43
C GLU A 205 27.48 6.78 -2.32
N HIS A 206 26.47 7.49 -1.80
CA HIS A 206 25.11 6.94 -1.69
C HIS A 206 24.43 6.82 -3.05
N LEU A 207 24.75 7.73 -3.98
CA LEU A 207 24.25 7.68 -5.33
C LEU A 207 24.90 6.54 -6.13
N GLU A 208 26.20 6.31 -5.92
CA GLU A 208 26.96 5.20 -6.50
C GLU A 208 26.32 3.86 -6.14
N GLU A 209 26.15 3.60 -4.84
CA GLU A 209 25.57 2.36 -4.32
C GLU A 209 24.13 2.14 -4.80
N TRP A 210 23.30 3.19 -4.77
CA TRP A 210 21.91 3.08 -5.18
C TRP A 210 21.75 2.80 -6.68
N LEU A 211 22.54 3.48 -7.52
CA LEU A 211 22.49 3.27 -8.97
C LEU A 211 23.01 1.87 -9.34
N ASP A 212 24.06 1.40 -8.65
CA ASP A 212 24.60 0.07 -8.82
C ASP A 212 23.58 -1.01 -8.44
N LEU A 213 22.90 -0.85 -7.30
CA LEU A 213 21.84 -1.76 -6.87
C LEU A 213 20.73 -1.85 -7.91
N ILE A 214 20.27 -0.72 -8.45
CA ILE A 214 19.23 -0.70 -9.48
C ILE A 214 19.67 -1.44 -10.74
N GLN A 215 20.88 -1.18 -11.22
CA GLN A 215 21.38 -1.82 -12.44
C GLN A 215 21.53 -3.33 -12.28
N MET A 216 21.98 -3.78 -11.11
CA MET A 216 22.10 -5.21 -10.79
C MET A 216 20.74 -5.89 -10.64
N GLU A 217 19.81 -5.28 -9.88
CA GLU A 217 18.48 -5.87 -9.61
C GLU A 217 17.60 -5.90 -10.86
N LEU A 218 17.61 -4.82 -11.65
CA LEU A 218 16.83 -4.73 -12.89
C LEU A 218 17.54 -5.34 -14.10
N LYS A 219 18.81 -5.78 -13.96
CA LYS A 219 19.61 -6.37 -15.04
C LYS A 219 19.67 -5.47 -16.28
N CYS A 220 20.04 -4.22 -16.06
CA CYS A 220 20.09 -3.15 -17.05
C CYS A 220 21.37 -2.32 -16.88
N CYS A 221 21.65 -1.42 -17.82
CA CYS A 221 22.81 -0.54 -17.74
C CYS A 221 22.49 0.83 -18.34
N GLY A 222 22.82 1.90 -17.63
CA GLY A 222 22.43 3.26 -17.99
C GLY A 222 20.97 3.55 -17.65
N PHE A 223 20.35 4.56 -18.28
CA PHE A 223 18.98 4.97 -17.97
C PHE A 223 18.02 4.94 -19.15
N SER A 224 18.50 5.08 -20.39
CA SER A 224 17.65 5.38 -21.55
C SER A 224 16.61 4.29 -21.84
N LEU A 225 15.56 4.65 -22.58
CA LEU A 225 14.46 3.73 -22.90
C LEU A 225 14.80 2.73 -24.03
N ASP A 226 16.06 2.70 -24.46
CA ASP A 226 16.49 1.96 -25.65
C ASP A 226 17.46 0.82 -25.35
N ASN A 227 17.88 0.17 -26.42
CA ASN A 227 18.72 -1.01 -26.42
C ASN A 227 20.22 -0.71 -26.23
N ASN A 228 20.61 0.55 -26.20
CA ASN A 228 21.97 1.02 -26.08
C ASN A 228 22.17 1.85 -24.81
N GLY A 229 21.41 1.59 -23.75
CA GLY A 229 21.50 2.35 -22.51
C GLY A 229 22.87 2.35 -21.86
N TYR A 230 23.68 1.31 -22.08
CA TYR A 230 25.08 1.31 -21.64
C TYR A 230 25.88 2.52 -22.17
N LYS A 231 25.49 3.13 -23.29
CA LYS A 231 26.15 4.32 -23.84
C LYS A 231 25.88 5.59 -23.04
N ASP A 232 24.89 5.61 -22.17
CA ASP A 232 24.59 6.76 -21.31
C ASP A 232 25.77 7.09 -20.38
N TRP A 233 26.59 6.09 -20.06
CA TRP A 233 27.84 6.25 -19.31
C TRP A 233 28.86 7.18 -20.00
N LYS A 234 28.71 7.47 -21.30
CA LYS A 234 29.51 8.52 -21.97
C LYS A 234 29.28 9.92 -21.40
N LEU A 235 28.18 10.14 -20.68
CA LEU A 235 27.86 11.41 -20.04
C LEU A 235 28.65 11.64 -18.74
N ASN A 236 29.18 10.60 -18.12
CA ASN A 236 29.96 10.71 -16.90
C ASN A 236 31.41 11.13 -17.19
N MET A 237 31.99 12.01 -16.37
CA MET A 237 33.34 12.56 -16.60
C MET A 237 34.45 11.49 -16.56
N TYR A 238 34.29 10.44 -15.75
CA TYR A 238 35.27 9.38 -15.57
C TYR A 238 35.15 8.29 -16.65
N HIS A 239 33.96 8.09 -17.21
CA HIS A 239 33.68 7.02 -18.19
C HIS A 239 33.66 7.48 -19.65
N ASN A 240 33.56 8.79 -19.92
CA ASN A 240 33.50 9.30 -21.30
C ASN A 240 34.71 8.85 -22.15
N CYS A 241 34.48 8.75 -23.46
CA CYS A 241 35.45 8.21 -24.41
C CYS A 241 36.43 9.22 -25.01
N THR A 242 36.44 10.45 -24.51
CA THR A 242 37.26 11.52 -25.09
C THR A 242 38.73 11.16 -25.00
N GLU A 243 39.51 11.44 -26.04
CA GLU A 243 40.94 11.15 -26.06
C GLU A 243 41.68 11.76 -24.87
N SER A 244 41.29 12.98 -24.48
CA SER A 244 41.83 13.75 -23.35
C SER A 244 41.42 13.25 -21.97
N ASN A 245 40.51 12.27 -21.84
CA ASN A 245 40.09 11.76 -20.53
C ASN A 245 41.22 10.93 -19.90
N PRO A 246 41.81 11.37 -18.77
CA PRO A 246 42.92 10.67 -18.12
C PRO A 246 42.46 9.48 -17.25
N SER A 247 41.15 9.28 -17.10
CA SER A 247 40.58 8.25 -16.24
C SER A 247 40.92 6.84 -16.72
N ASN A 248 41.29 5.97 -15.77
CA ASN A 248 41.46 4.53 -16.02
C ASN A 248 40.13 3.83 -16.37
N LEU A 249 39.00 4.50 -16.13
CA LEU A 249 37.64 4.06 -16.45
C LEU A 249 37.16 4.59 -17.82
N LYS A 250 38.01 5.27 -18.58
CA LYS A 250 37.68 5.76 -19.92
C LYS A 250 37.08 4.65 -20.79
N CYS A 251 35.99 4.97 -21.48
CA CYS A 251 35.25 4.04 -22.33
C CYS A 251 34.76 2.76 -21.65
N SER A 252 34.60 2.78 -20.33
CA SER A 252 34.08 1.65 -19.59
C SER A 252 32.68 1.90 -19.07
N ALA A 253 31.91 0.83 -18.87
CA ALA A 253 30.72 0.86 -18.03
C ALA A 253 31.07 0.33 -16.62
N PRO A 254 30.36 0.75 -15.55
CA PRO A 254 30.59 0.24 -14.21
C PRO A 254 30.34 -1.26 -14.06
N MET A 255 30.83 -1.80 -12.96
CA MET A 255 30.71 -3.23 -12.64
C MET A 255 29.26 -3.68 -12.46
N SER A 256 28.37 -2.80 -12.00
CA SER A 256 26.94 -3.07 -11.87
C SER A 256 26.25 -3.38 -13.20
N CYS A 257 26.83 -2.98 -14.34
CA CYS A 257 26.39 -3.37 -15.67
C CYS A 257 26.84 -4.78 -16.10
N CYS A 258 27.73 -5.44 -15.34
CA CYS A 258 28.26 -6.75 -15.69
C CYS A 258 27.21 -7.86 -15.57
N ILE A 259 27.23 -8.79 -16.53
CA ILE A 259 26.50 -10.05 -16.38
C ILE A 259 27.33 -10.95 -15.46
N ILE A 260 26.75 -11.30 -14.31
CA ILE A 260 27.38 -12.17 -13.30
C ILE A 260 26.57 -13.46 -13.21
N GLU A 261 27.16 -14.57 -13.66
CA GLU A 261 26.55 -15.90 -13.56
C GLU A 261 26.99 -16.62 -12.28
N LYS A 262 26.11 -17.49 -11.75
CA LYS A 262 26.39 -18.25 -10.52
C LYS A 262 27.45 -19.32 -10.81
N GLY A 263 28.63 -19.17 -10.20
CA GLY A 263 29.74 -20.12 -10.32
C GLY A 263 30.94 -19.60 -11.12
N ASP A 264 30.83 -18.42 -11.73
CA ASP A 264 31.91 -17.79 -12.47
C ASP A 264 32.82 -16.93 -11.59
N PHE A 265 34.08 -16.77 -12.02
CA PHE A 265 34.96 -15.75 -11.47
C PHE A 265 34.40 -14.36 -11.80
N ILE A 266 34.20 -13.54 -10.76
CA ILE A 266 33.68 -12.18 -10.92
C ILE A 266 34.72 -11.34 -11.66
N ASN A 267 34.47 -11.10 -12.96
CA ASN A 267 35.29 -10.21 -13.77
C ASN A 267 34.93 -8.74 -13.48
N ARG A 268 35.65 -8.14 -12.52
CA ARG A 268 35.47 -6.73 -12.17
C ARG A 268 35.81 -5.74 -13.29
N MET A 269 36.43 -6.19 -14.38
CA MET A 269 36.77 -5.38 -15.56
C MET A 269 35.90 -5.72 -16.78
N CYS A 270 34.75 -6.38 -16.60
CA CYS A 270 33.90 -6.78 -17.73
C CYS A 270 33.47 -5.58 -18.59
N GLY A 271 33.30 -4.41 -17.98
CA GLY A 271 32.85 -3.17 -18.62
C GLY A 271 33.93 -2.39 -19.34
N PHE A 272 35.21 -2.82 -19.29
CA PHE A 272 36.30 -2.08 -19.91
C PHE A 272 36.20 -2.07 -21.45
N GLY A 273 36.28 -0.87 -22.04
CA GLY A 273 36.28 -0.64 -23.49
C GLY A 273 34.96 -0.96 -24.20
N VAL A 274 33.86 -1.10 -23.46
CA VAL A 274 32.55 -1.49 -24.03
C VAL A 274 31.83 -0.31 -24.70
N LEU A 275 32.08 0.92 -24.27
CA LEU A 275 31.32 2.09 -24.74
C LEU A 275 31.58 2.46 -26.21
N ASP A 276 32.73 2.04 -26.76
CA ASP A 276 33.12 2.28 -28.16
C ASP A 276 32.82 1.11 -29.09
N LYS A 277 32.31 0.00 -28.55
CA LYS A 277 31.95 -1.18 -29.33
C LYS A 277 30.46 -1.17 -29.70
N PRO A 278 30.08 -1.83 -30.81
CA PRO A 278 28.67 -2.04 -31.12
C PRO A 278 28.04 -3.04 -30.14
N ARG A 279 26.71 -2.93 -29.94
CA ARG A 279 25.94 -3.79 -29.03
C ARG A 279 26.21 -5.29 -29.26
N SER A 280 26.34 -5.71 -30.52
CA SER A 280 26.60 -7.10 -30.94
C SER A 280 27.83 -7.72 -30.29
N GLU A 281 28.86 -6.92 -30.00
CA GLU A 281 30.10 -7.42 -29.40
C GLU A 281 30.09 -7.45 -27.88
N VAL A 282 29.19 -6.68 -27.25
CA VAL A 282 29.19 -6.46 -25.79
C VAL A 282 28.00 -7.08 -25.07
N MET A 283 26.94 -7.48 -25.79
CA MET A 283 25.70 -8.02 -25.22
C MET A 283 25.87 -9.29 -24.36
N ASN A 284 26.96 -10.03 -24.54
CA ASN A 284 27.26 -11.23 -23.74
C ASN A 284 28.15 -10.93 -22.52
N ARG A 285 28.62 -9.70 -22.36
CA ARG A 285 29.52 -9.27 -21.26
C ARG A 285 28.82 -8.36 -20.25
N ILE A 286 27.95 -7.50 -20.75
CA ILE A 286 27.22 -6.51 -19.96
C ILE A 286 25.74 -6.50 -20.32
N TYR A 287 24.91 -6.04 -19.40
CA TYR A 287 23.57 -5.60 -19.74
C TYR A 287 23.69 -4.38 -20.66
N THR A 288 23.03 -4.42 -21.82
CA THR A 288 23.10 -3.31 -22.80
C THR A 288 21.86 -2.43 -22.80
N GLU A 289 20.76 -2.94 -22.25
CA GLU A 289 19.47 -2.25 -22.23
C GLU A 289 19.41 -1.23 -21.11
N GLY A 290 18.85 -0.05 -21.39
CA GLY A 290 18.75 1.01 -20.40
C GLY A 290 17.62 0.79 -19.42
N CYS A 291 17.86 1.11 -18.14
CA CYS A 291 16.98 0.71 -17.04
C CYS A 291 15.53 1.22 -17.16
N MET A 292 15.29 2.38 -17.80
CA MET A 292 13.92 2.83 -18.02
C MET A 292 13.13 1.90 -18.95
N LYS A 293 13.79 1.17 -19.85
CA LYS A 293 13.14 0.15 -20.69
C LYS A 293 12.63 -1.02 -19.83
N GLN A 294 13.46 -1.50 -18.91
CA GLN A 294 13.10 -2.56 -17.96
C GLN A 294 11.97 -2.11 -17.03
N VAL A 295 12.08 -0.92 -16.45
CA VAL A 295 11.02 -0.30 -15.62
C VAL A 295 9.72 -0.19 -16.42
N ASN A 296 9.78 0.27 -17.66
CA ASN A 296 8.60 0.40 -18.51
C ASN A 296 7.95 -0.95 -18.81
N SER A 297 8.74 -1.98 -19.09
CA SER A 297 8.25 -3.37 -19.28
C SER A 297 7.61 -3.92 -18.00
N PHE A 298 8.19 -3.60 -16.85
CA PHE A 298 7.65 -4.00 -15.55
C PHE A 298 6.32 -3.28 -15.26
N ILE A 299 6.26 -1.96 -15.47
CA ILE A 299 5.04 -1.16 -15.29
C ILE A 299 3.91 -1.68 -16.19
N GLN A 300 4.19 -1.98 -17.46
CA GLN A 300 3.17 -2.56 -18.36
C GLN A 300 2.61 -3.88 -17.83
N SER A 301 3.45 -4.72 -17.25
CA SER A 301 3.04 -6.01 -16.68
C SER A 301 2.17 -5.80 -15.43
N CYS A 302 2.56 -4.87 -14.55
CA CYS A 302 1.84 -4.55 -13.32
C CYS A 302 0.53 -3.78 -13.56
N ASN A 303 0.42 -3.01 -14.65
CA ASN A 303 -0.76 -2.17 -14.93
C ASN A 303 -2.07 -3.00 -14.99
N THR A 304 -2.00 -4.23 -15.50
CA THR A 304 -3.16 -5.14 -15.54
C THR A 304 -3.61 -5.56 -14.13
N ALA A 305 -2.66 -5.89 -13.26
CA ALA A 305 -2.93 -6.27 -11.87
C ALA A 305 -3.46 -5.08 -11.06
N ILE A 306 -2.87 -3.89 -11.23
CA ILE A 306 -3.32 -2.66 -10.56
C ILE A 306 -4.74 -2.31 -10.99
N ALA A 307 -5.04 -2.35 -12.29
CA ALA A 307 -6.39 -2.09 -12.80
C ALA A 307 -7.44 -3.05 -12.20
N LEU A 308 -7.11 -4.35 -12.12
CA LEU A 308 -7.99 -5.36 -11.52
C LEU A 308 -8.19 -5.12 -10.01
N SER A 309 -7.12 -4.81 -9.27
CA SER A 309 -7.23 -4.51 -7.84
C SER A 309 -8.07 -3.26 -7.58
N SER A 310 -7.88 -2.20 -8.37
CA SER A 310 -8.62 -0.93 -8.21
C SER A 310 -10.12 -1.12 -8.46
N ILE A 311 -10.50 -1.88 -9.50
CA ILE A 311 -11.90 -2.20 -9.77
C ILE A 311 -12.52 -2.99 -8.61
N GLY A 312 -11.80 -3.98 -8.07
CA GLY A 312 -12.28 -4.78 -6.93
C GLY A 312 -12.52 -3.94 -5.67
N ILE A 313 -11.62 -3.00 -5.38
CA ILE A 313 -11.77 -2.12 -4.22
C ILE A 313 -12.94 -1.14 -4.45
N ILE A 314 -13.09 -0.56 -5.63
CA ILE A 314 -14.20 0.36 -5.96
C ILE A 314 -15.56 -0.35 -5.81
N ILE A 315 -15.69 -1.57 -6.34
CA ILE A 315 -16.93 -2.37 -6.20
C ILE A 315 -17.23 -2.63 -4.72
N SER A 316 -16.20 -2.96 -3.94
CA SER A 316 -16.34 -3.22 -2.50
C SER A 316 -16.81 -1.97 -1.74
N GLN A 317 -16.26 -0.80 -2.08
CA GLN A 317 -16.64 0.48 -1.47
C GLN A 317 -18.07 0.91 -1.87
N ILE A 318 -18.44 0.76 -3.14
CA ILE A 318 -19.81 1.05 -3.61
C ILE A 318 -20.83 0.12 -2.95
N HIS A 319 -20.50 -1.16 -2.79
CA HIS A 319 -21.36 -2.11 -2.11
C HIS A 319 -21.58 -1.72 -0.63
N GLN A 320 -20.52 -1.33 0.08
CA GLN A 320 -20.61 -0.85 1.45
C GLN A 320 -21.44 0.43 1.58
N HIS A 321 -21.26 1.38 0.65
CA HIS A 321 -22.00 2.63 0.64
C HIS A 321 -23.50 2.41 0.41
N ASN A 322 -23.86 1.57 -0.57
CA ASN A 322 -25.25 1.23 -0.86
C ASN A 322 -25.91 0.50 0.31
N HIS A 323 -25.21 -0.41 0.99
CA HIS A 323 -25.76 -1.09 2.16
C HIS A 323 -26.06 -0.13 3.32
N HIS A 324 -25.20 0.88 3.55
CA HIS A 324 -25.46 1.92 4.55
C HIS A 324 -26.62 2.85 4.15
N TYR A 325 -26.76 3.17 2.86
CA TYR A 325 -27.86 3.99 2.35
C TYR A 325 -29.23 3.29 2.50
N TRP A 326 -29.31 2.01 2.14
CA TRP A 326 -30.53 1.21 2.28
C TRP A 326 -30.96 0.93 3.72
N LYS A 327 -30.01 0.89 4.67
CA LYS A 327 -30.32 0.77 6.11
C LYS A 327 -30.93 2.04 6.71
N ASN A 328 -30.57 3.22 6.21
CA ASN A 328 -31.09 4.50 6.70
C ASN A 328 -32.44 4.91 6.05
N LEU A 329 -32.90 4.18 5.04
CA LEU A 329 -34.13 4.44 4.30
C LEU A 329 -35.31 3.54 4.74
N ARG A 330 -35.11 2.70 5.76
CA ARG A 330 -36.10 1.75 6.26
C ARG A 330 -36.28 1.94 7.77
#